data_AF-A0A2E3P5C9-F1
#
_entry.id   AF-A0A2E3P5C9-F1
#
_cell.length_a   1.000
_cell.length_b   1.000
_cell.length_c   1.000
_cell.angle_alpha   90.00
_cell.angle_beta   90.00
_cell.angle_gamma   90.00
#
_symmetry.space_group_name_H-M   'P 1'
#
loop_
_entity.id
_entity.type
_entity.pdbx_description
1 polymer ?
#
loop_
_entity_poly.entity_id
_entity_poly.type
_entity_poly.pdbx_seq_one_letter_code
_entity_poly.pdbx_strand_id
1 'polypeptide(L)'
;MRLQLSTWPEVETYLTQSKGVIIPVGSTEQHGPTGFIGTDALCPEILAYGLSEQRQAAGAPVMIAPTLSIGMAQHHLGFAGSVTLRPSTMIAMVQDIVNSLAKHGFERFFFLNGHGGNIATLNAAFSEIYAEHSLGRAGDNRPPVRCTLVNWFDCDSVVKISAETFGDDDGAHATCGEVSLTYFGFQKDAARVKGAEMTPGRAGDGPIFDCDDYRRRFPDGRIGSDPRKATIEAGEALYNAAIDEIGTRYDAFVGAALGTPVRIMQDRTRILHLTDLHLRHALAGTAKRPERLSREMPAVLGRLAGRIDALAADVVVISGDLLDIPDEYIDGTNTDPDWRAETAAASVADYRLFRDLLENLGRPFVAVPGNHDVPDLFDTAFADQTPLRDVAGLRFVCFRDDLNGDRAPVRGAESRALFETALADGVDGPPQIHVQHYMIDPPTFAQWRYHYTDADWYRDRINASGCVRAVLSGHYHPGSHLVSDTGVHYSVPPAFCSAPHPFRLVDVGPLGVLGIADRSMDND
;
A
#
# COMPACT_ATOMS: atom_id res chain seq x y z
N MET A 1 -11.41 -0.87 -18.80
CA MET A 1 -12.13 -1.28 -20.03
C MET A 1 -13.24 -2.27 -19.68
N ARG A 2 -14.49 -2.00 -20.05
CA ARG A 2 -15.64 -2.90 -19.78
C ARG A 2 -15.95 -3.78 -20.98
N LEU A 3 -15.93 -5.09 -20.82
CA LEU A 3 -16.15 -6.05 -21.92
C LEU A 3 -17.50 -5.84 -22.61
N GLN A 4 -18.55 -5.55 -21.85
CA GLN A 4 -19.91 -5.28 -22.38
C GLN A 4 -19.98 -4.08 -23.34
N LEU A 5 -19.03 -3.15 -23.24
CA LEU A 5 -18.96 -1.93 -24.05
C LEU A 5 -17.80 -1.97 -25.06
N SER A 6 -17.09 -3.09 -25.13
CA SER A 6 -15.95 -3.27 -26.04
C SER A 6 -16.36 -4.02 -27.30
N THR A 7 -15.79 -3.64 -28.42
CA THR A 7 -15.85 -4.40 -29.67
C THR A 7 -14.81 -5.53 -29.65
N TRP A 8 -15.06 -6.61 -30.39
CA TRP A 8 -14.14 -7.75 -30.42
C TRP A 8 -12.69 -7.41 -30.88
N PRO A 9 -12.44 -6.45 -31.82
CA PRO A 9 -11.07 -6.07 -32.16
C PRO A 9 -10.35 -5.31 -31.04
N GLU A 10 -11.06 -4.54 -30.23
CA GLU A 10 -10.48 -3.88 -29.05
C GLU A 10 -10.07 -4.92 -28.00
N VAL A 11 -10.85 -6.00 -27.85
CA VAL A 11 -10.49 -7.13 -26.98
C VAL A 11 -9.27 -7.88 -27.51
N GLU A 12 -9.16 -8.12 -28.83
CA GLU A 12 -7.94 -8.68 -29.42
C GLU A 12 -6.72 -7.80 -29.16
N THR A 13 -6.87 -6.48 -29.32
CA THR A 13 -5.82 -5.51 -29.03
C THR A 13 -5.41 -5.56 -27.57
N TYR A 14 -6.37 -5.57 -26.64
CA TYR A 14 -6.12 -5.72 -25.20
C TYR A 14 -5.29 -6.97 -24.90
N LEU A 15 -5.64 -8.10 -25.52
CA LEU A 15 -4.96 -9.38 -25.31
C LEU A 15 -3.52 -9.41 -25.83
N THR A 16 -3.08 -8.44 -26.63
CA THR A 16 -1.66 -8.27 -26.98
C THR A 16 -0.83 -7.69 -25.82
N GLN A 17 -1.49 -7.03 -24.87
CA GLN A 17 -0.86 -6.31 -23.75
C GLN A 17 -1.06 -7.01 -22.40
N SER A 18 -2.24 -7.59 -22.18
CA SER A 18 -2.58 -8.24 -20.91
C SER A 18 -3.40 -9.50 -21.12
N LYS A 19 -3.22 -10.49 -20.23
CA LYS A 19 -3.98 -11.75 -20.21
C LYS A 19 -4.98 -11.81 -19.05
N GLY A 20 -5.15 -10.71 -18.34
CA GLY A 20 -5.99 -10.60 -17.14
C GLY A 20 -7.42 -10.15 -17.41
N VAL A 21 -8.34 -10.63 -16.58
CA VAL A 21 -9.72 -10.16 -16.54
C VAL A 21 -10.23 -10.18 -15.09
N ILE A 22 -10.90 -9.10 -14.68
CA ILE A 22 -11.65 -9.04 -13.43
C ILE A 22 -13.09 -9.49 -13.72
N ILE A 23 -13.60 -10.43 -12.92
CA ILE A 23 -14.98 -10.91 -12.98
C ILE A 23 -15.67 -10.49 -11.68
N PRO A 24 -16.51 -9.44 -11.70
CA PRO A 24 -17.35 -9.11 -10.56
C PRO A 24 -18.36 -10.23 -10.32
N VAL A 25 -18.47 -10.72 -9.09
CA VAL A 25 -19.41 -11.77 -8.69
C VAL A 25 -20.17 -11.34 -7.46
N GLY A 26 -21.49 -11.46 -7.51
CA GLY A 26 -22.35 -11.06 -6.40
C GLY A 26 -23.46 -12.06 -6.13
N SER A 27 -24.60 -11.50 -5.75
CA SER A 27 -25.82 -12.22 -5.43
C SER A 27 -27.04 -11.35 -5.71
N THR A 28 -28.21 -12.00 -5.74
CA THR A 28 -29.52 -11.35 -5.76
C THR A 28 -30.24 -11.82 -4.51
N GLU A 29 -30.09 -11.07 -3.41
CA GLU A 29 -30.56 -11.49 -2.09
C GLU A 29 -30.97 -10.32 -1.20
N GLN A 30 -31.91 -10.58 -0.29
CA GLN A 30 -32.37 -9.60 0.68
C GLN A 30 -31.19 -8.96 1.45
N HIS A 31 -31.28 -7.66 1.72
CA HIS A 31 -30.29 -6.91 2.50
C HIS A 31 -30.98 -6.06 3.57
N GLY A 32 -31.87 -6.70 4.33
CA GLY A 32 -32.67 -6.02 5.34
C GLY A 32 -33.71 -5.07 4.74
N PRO A 33 -34.33 -4.22 5.58
CA PRO A 33 -35.36 -3.28 5.14
C PRO A 33 -34.86 -2.11 4.27
N THR A 34 -33.56 -1.79 4.32
CA THR A 34 -32.98 -0.61 3.67
C THR A 34 -31.94 -0.93 2.61
N GLY A 35 -31.29 -2.10 2.64
CA GLY A 35 -30.31 -2.48 1.64
C GLY A 35 -30.97 -2.94 0.33
N PHE A 36 -30.26 -2.79 -0.78
CA PHE A 36 -30.75 -3.22 -2.08
C PHE A 36 -30.61 -4.73 -2.24
N ILE A 37 -31.55 -5.37 -2.94
CA ILE A 37 -31.46 -6.82 -3.23
C ILE A 37 -30.19 -7.16 -4.04
N GLY A 38 -29.69 -6.20 -4.83
CA GLY A 38 -28.50 -6.39 -5.65
C GLY A 38 -27.19 -6.01 -4.98
N THR A 39 -27.15 -5.70 -3.67
CA THR A 39 -25.95 -5.15 -3.00
C THR A 39 -24.67 -5.89 -3.36
N ASP A 40 -24.66 -7.22 -3.26
CA ASP A 40 -23.48 -8.03 -3.52
C ASP A 40 -23.03 -8.01 -4.98
N ALA A 41 -23.92 -7.74 -5.93
CA ALA A 41 -23.55 -7.56 -7.33
C ALA A 41 -23.09 -6.12 -7.60
N LEU A 42 -23.75 -5.14 -6.97
CA LEU A 42 -23.49 -3.72 -7.17
C LEU A 42 -22.16 -3.29 -6.55
N CYS A 43 -21.82 -3.73 -5.33
CA CYS A 43 -20.56 -3.36 -4.67
C CYS A 43 -19.30 -3.71 -5.49
N PRO A 44 -19.05 -4.98 -5.86
CA PRO A 44 -17.88 -5.33 -6.68
C PRO A 44 -17.98 -4.73 -8.09
N GLU A 45 -19.18 -4.48 -8.63
CA GLU A 45 -19.34 -3.79 -9.91
C GLU A 45 -18.88 -2.33 -9.85
N ILE A 46 -19.33 -1.57 -8.84
CA ILE A 46 -18.91 -0.18 -8.58
C ILE A 46 -17.38 -0.11 -8.49
N LEU A 47 -16.78 -0.98 -7.67
CA LEU A 47 -15.34 -1.01 -7.45
C LEU A 47 -14.56 -1.40 -8.71
N ALA A 48 -14.98 -2.45 -9.41
CA ALA A 48 -14.32 -2.91 -10.63
C ALA A 48 -14.38 -1.88 -11.76
N TYR A 49 -15.51 -1.18 -11.90
CA TYR A 49 -15.64 -0.10 -12.89
C TYR A 49 -14.77 1.10 -12.53
N GLY A 50 -14.78 1.53 -11.27
CA GLY A 50 -13.91 2.59 -10.77
C GLY A 50 -12.43 2.32 -11.01
N LEU A 51 -11.96 1.11 -10.65
CA LEU A 51 -10.59 0.67 -10.94
C LEU A 51 -10.30 0.69 -12.44
N SER A 52 -11.24 0.21 -13.26
CA SER A 52 -11.11 0.21 -14.72
C SER A 52 -10.93 1.62 -15.29
N GLU A 53 -11.66 2.60 -14.79
CA GLU A 53 -11.57 4.00 -15.20
C GLU A 53 -10.24 4.62 -14.77
N GLN A 54 -9.84 4.44 -13.51
CA GLN A 54 -8.55 4.88 -12.97
C GLN A 54 -7.38 4.35 -13.80
N ARG A 55 -7.41 3.04 -14.12
CA ARG A 55 -6.36 2.36 -14.87
C ARG A 55 -6.33 2.72 -16.36
N GLN A 56 -7.50 2.97 -16.94
CA GLN A 56 -7.60 3.50 -18.31
C GLN A 56 -6.95 4.88 -18.41
N ALA A 57 -7.20 5.77 -17.45
CA ALA A 57 -6.60 7.10 -17.41
C ALA A 57 -5.07 7.05 -17.23
N ALA A 58 -4.56 6.05 -16.51
CA ALA A 58 -3.12 5.80 -16.33
C ALA A 58 -2.44 5.06 -17.50
N GLY A 59 -3.16 4.76 -18.60
CA GLY A 59 -2.59 4.07 -19.76
C GLY A 59 -2.32 2.56 -19.55
N ALA A 60 -2.84 1.97 -18.47
CA ALA A 60 -2.66 0.56 -18.12
C ALA A 60 -4.02 -0.14 -17.99
N PRO A 61 -4.80 -0.27 -19.09
CA PRO A 61 -6.18 -0.71 -19.01
C PRO A 61 -6.34 -2.09 -18.37
N VAL A 62 -7.40 -2.27 -17.59
CA VAL A 62 -7.84 -3.56 -17.05
C VAL A 62 -9.19 -3.95 -17.64
N MET A 63 -9.37 -5.23 -17.97
CA MET A 63 -10.62 -5.74 -18.54
C MET A 63 -11.58 -6.19 -17.45
N ILE A 64 -12.82 -5.70 -17.49
CA ILE A 64 -13.90 -6.11 -16.58
C ILE A 64 -14.94 -6.93 -17.36
N ALA A 65 -15.14 -8.18 -16.97
CA ALA A 65 -16.18 -9.05 -17.51
C ALA A 65 -17.58 -8.63 -17.02
N PRO A 66 -18.68 -9.10 -17.67
CA PRO A 66 -20.02 -8.92 -17.14
C PRO A 66 -20.16 -9.44 -15.71
N THR A 67 -20.78 -8.65 -14.85
CA THR A 67 -21.06 -9.01 -13.45
C THR A 67 -21.95 -10.25 -13.38
N LEU A 68 -21.56 -11.21 -12.55
CA LEU A 68 -22.36 -12.39 -12.23
C LEU A 68 -23.32 -12.06 -11.08
N SER A 69 -24.50 -11.57 -11.43
CA SER A 69 -25.45 -10.99 -10.46
C SER A 69 -26.23 -12.02 -9.63
N ILE A 70 -26.17 -13.32 -9.94
CA ILE A 70 -26.85 -14.38 -9.19
C ILE A 70 -25.82 -15.38 -8.69
N GLY A 71 -25.77 -15.56 -7.38
CA GLY A 71 -24.81 -16.43 -6.68
C GLY A 71 -25.46 -17.56 -5.88
N MET A 72 -24.68 -18.09 -4.94
CA MET A 72 -25.11 -19.12 -3.99
C MET A 72 -25.58 -18.44 -2.68
N ALA A 73 -26.90 -18.42 -2.50
CA ALA A 73 -27.63 -17.58 -1.56
C ALA A 73 -28.89 -18.29 -1.03
N GLN A 74 -28.88 -19.64 -0.98
CA GLN A 74 -30.06 -20.44 -0.66
C GLN A 74 -30.72 -20.02 0.67
N HIS A 75 -29.92 -19.61 1.64
CA HIS A 75 -30.38 -19.22 2.96
C HIS A 75 -31.24 -17.94 2.94
N HIS A 76 -31.21 -17.16 1.86
CA HIS A 76 -32.07 -15.98 1.70
C HIS A 76 -33.41 -16.26 1.00
N LEU A 77 -33.72 -17.50 0.62
CA LEU A 77 -34.97 -17.85 -0.08
C LEU A 77 -36.26 -17.67 0.77
N GLY A 78 -36.12 -17.44 2.07
CA GLY A 78 -37.23 -17.06 2.95
C GLY A 78 -37.73 -15.61 2.74
N PHE A 79 -37.08 -14.86 1.85
CA PHE A 79 -37.35 -13.44 1.58
C PHE A 79 -37.69 -13.24 0.12
N ALA A 80 -38.75 -12.48 -0.14
CA ALA A 80 -39.21 -12.20 -1.49
C ALA A 80 -38.16 -11.38 -2.28
N GLY A 81 -37.89 -11.81 -3.52
CA GLY A 81 -36.93 -11.17 -4.41
C GLY A 81 -35.54 -11.83 -4.43
N SER A 82 -35.21 -12.68 -3.46
CA SER A 82 -33.98 -13.48 -3.49
C SER A 82 -34.02 -14.53 -4.60
N VAL A 83 -32.92 -14.66 -5.35
CA VAL A 83 -32.74 -15.66 -6.40
C VAL A 83 -31.36 -16.29 -6.22
N THR A 84 -31.27 -17.62 -6.35
CA THR A 84 -30.01 -18.32 -6.11
C THR A 84 -29.78 -19.47 -7.07
N LEU A 85 -28.50 -19.73 -7.33
CA LEU A 85 -28.02 -20.94 -7.96
C LEU A 85 -27.69 -21.99 -6.90
N ARG A 86 -27.96 -23.26 -7.21
CA ARG A 86 -27.34 -24.37 -6.47
C ARG A 86 -25.83 -24.31 -6.65
N PRO A 87 -25.03 -24.76 -5.67
CA PRO A 87 -23.57 -24.80 -5.81
C PRO A 87 -23.10 -25.45 -7.11
N SER A 88 -23.67 -26.61 -7.48
CA SER A 88 -23.34 -27.32 -8.71
C SER A 88 -23.64 -26.52 -9.99
N THR A 89 -24.69 -25.70 -9.98
CA THR A 89 -25.05 -24.86 -11.13
C THR A 89 -24.08 -23.68 -11.26
N MET A 90 -23.70 -23.08 -10.13
CA MET A 90 -22.70 -22.00 -10.14
C MET A 90 -21.31 -22.50 -10.56
N ILE A 91 -20.91 -23.70 -10.11
CA ILE A 91 -19.66 -24.35 -10.54
C ILE A 91 -19.64 -24.51 -12.07
N ALA A 92 -20.70 -25.11 -12.64
CA ALA A 92 -20.82 -25.31 -14.08
C ALA A 92 -20.77 -23.97 -14.85
N MET A 93 -21.47 -22.95 -14.35
CA MET A 93 -21.45 -21.62 -14.96
C MET A 93 -20.06 -20.98 -14.94
N VAL A 94 -19.32 -21.08 -13.83
CA VAL A 94 -17.96 -20.55 -13.72
C VAL A 94 -17.00 -21.29 -14.65
N GLN A 95 -17.12 -22.62 -14.76
CA GLN A 95 -16.37 -23.42 -15.73
C GLN A 95 -16.61 -22.93 -17.17
N ASP A 96 -17.87 -22.76 -17.56
CA ASP A 96 -18.23 -22.30 -18.91
C ASP A 96 -17.66 -20.90 -19.21
N ILE A 97 -17.73 -19.98 -18.25
CA ILE A 97 -17.19 -18.61 -18.40
C ILE A 97 -15.68 -18.64 -18.56
N VAL A 98 -14.97 -19.32 -17.65
CA VAL A 98 -13.50 -19.39 -17.67
C VAL A 98 -13.03 -20.07 -18.95
N ASN A 99 -13.61 -21.21 -19.32
CA ASN A 99 -13.24 -21.94 -20.53
C ASN A 99 -13.51 -21.12 -21.80
N SER A 100 -14.62 -20.37 -21.85
CA SER A 100 -14.95 -19.50 -22.99
C SER A 100 -13.95 -18.36 -23.15
N LEU A 101 -13.62 -17.65 -22.06
CA LEU A 101 -12.65 -16.56 -22.10
C LEU A 101 -11.22 -17.07 -22.34
N ALA A 102 -10.86 -18.21 -21.77
CA ALA A 102 -9.57 -18.86 -22.01
C ALA A 102 -9.38 -19.23 -23.48
N LYS A 103 -10.46 -19.61 -24.18
CA LYS A 103 -10.42 -19.87 -25.63
C LYS A 103 -9.97 -18.66 -26.45
N HIS A 104 -10.23 -17.45 -25.96
CA HIS A 104 -9.81 -16.20 -26.60
C HIS A 104 -8.39 -15.75 -26.20
N GLY A 105 -7.80 -16.37 -25.18
CA GLY A 105 -6.43 -16.09 -24.73
C GLY A 105 -6.33 -15.40 -23.37
N PHE A 106 -7.42 -15.27 -22.60
CA PHE A 106 -7.32 -14.90 -21.19
C PHE A 106 -6.69 -16.04 -20.37
N GLU A 107 -5.83 -15.69 -19.41
CA GLU A 107 -5.14 -16.68 -18.58
C GLU A 107 -5.17 -16.38 -17.08
N ARG A 108 -5.59 -15.16 -16.70
CA ARG A 108 -5.64 -14.71 -15.30
C ARG A 108 -7.04 -14.21 -15.00
N PHE A 109 -7.77 -14.96 -14.18
CA PHE A 109 -9.15 -14.71 -13.82
C PHE A 109 -9.23 -14.24 -12.37
N PHE A 110 -9.46 -12.94 -12.18
CA PHE A 110 -9.56 -12.31 -10.88
C PHE A 110 -11.03 -12.15 -10.51
N PHE A 111 -11.55 -13.02 -9.64
CA PHE A 111 -12.93 -12.96 -9.19
C PHE A 111 -13.03 -11.98 -8.02
N LEU A 112 -13.68 -10.83 -8.27
CA LEU A 112 -13.97 -9.82 -7.25
C LEU A 112 -15.37 -10.09 -6.69
N ASN A 113 -15.41 -10.65 -5.49
CA ASN A 113 -16.63 -11.19 -4.90
C ASN A 113 -17.25 -10.25 -3.88
N GLY A 114 -18.58 -10.10 -3.96
CA GLY A 114 -19.40 -9.31 -3.03
C GLY A 114 -20.20 -10.13 -2.02
N HIS A 115 -20.25 -11.46 -2.12
CA HIS A 115 -21.08 -12.31 -1.25
C HIS A 115 -20.29 -13.42 -0.54
N GLY A 116 -20.37 -13.50 0.78
CA GLY A 116 -19.77 -14.57 1.57
C GLY A 116 -20.24 -15.98 1.15
N GLY A 117 -21.52 -16.15 0.77
CA GLY A 117 -22.09 -17.43 0.35
C GLY A 117 -21.44 -18.05 -0.90
N ASN A 118 -20.81 -17.21 -1.74
CA ASN A 118 -20.14 -17.65 -2.96
C ASN A 118 -18.77 -18.31 -2.70
N ILE A 119 -18.10 -17.98 -1.60
CA ILE A 119 -16.67 -18.29 -1.39
C ILE A 119 -16.37 -19.78 -1.55
N ALA A 120 -17.13 -20.65 -0.86
CA ALA A 120 -16.93 -22.09 -0.93
C ALA A 120 -17.17 -22.64 -2.35
N THR A 121 -18.21 -22.15 -3.02
CA THR A 121 -18.62 -22.61 -4.34
C THR A 121 -17.65 -22.15 -5.43
N LEU A 122 -17.13 -20.92 -5.35
CA LEU A 122 -16.10 -20.40 -6.26
C LEU A 122 -14.79 -21.18 -6.13
N ASN A 123 -14.33 -21.45 -4.90
CA ASN A 123 -13.13 -22.26 -4.67
C ASN A 123 -13.29 -23.70 -5.19
N ALA A 124 -14.48 -24.29 -5.01
CA ALA A 124 -14.80 -25.58 -5.62
C ALA A 124 -14.76 -25.53 -7.15
N ALA A 125 -15.32 -24.48 -7.76
CA ALA A 125 -15.29 -24.29 -9.21
C ALA A 125 -13.86 -24.17 -9.75
N PHE A 126 -12.99 -23.42 -9.06
CA PHE A 126 -11.58 -23.31 -9.45
C PHE A 126 -10.89 -24.67 -9.39
N SER A 127 -11.16 -25.45 -8.35
CA SER A 127 -10.61 -26.80 -8.20
C SER A 127 -11.06 -27.74 -9.32
N GLU A 128 -12.35 -27.68 -9.72
CA GLU A 128 -12.87 -28.44 -10.86
C GLU A 128 -12.21 -28.02 -12.18
N ILE A 129 -12.04 -26.72 -12.43
CA ILE A 129 -11.32 -26.20 -13.62
C ILE A 129 -9.89 -26.76 -13.67
N TYR A 130 -9.17 -26.76 -12.55
CA TYR A 130 -7.81 -27.30 -12.47
C TYR A 130 -7.78 -28.83 -12.60
N ALA A 131 -8.78 -29.53 -12.06
CA ALA A 131 -8.91 -30.97 -12.17
C ALA A 131 -9.16 -31.41 -13.61
N GLU A 132 -10.01 -30.71 -14.37
CA GLU A 132 -10.21 -30.96 -15.80
C GLU A 132 -8.89 -30.92 -16.58
N HIS A 133 -8.02 -29.96 -16.27
CA HIS A 133 -6.70 -29.87 -16.90
C HIS A 133 -5.75 -30.97 -16.42
N SER A 134 -5.69 -31.22 -15.11
CA SER A 134 -4.76 -32.18 -14.49
C SER A 134 -5.09 -33.64 -14.82
N LEU A 135 -6.38 -33.95 -15.00
CA LEU A 135 -6.90 -35.29 -15.31
C LEU A 135 -7.20 -35.47 -16.81
N GLY A 136 -7.04 -34.42 -17.62
CA GLY A 136 -7.18 -34.44 -19.06
C GLY A 136 -6.14 -35.33 -19.76
N ARG A 137 -6.38 -35.69 -21.03
CA ARG A 137 -5.40 -36.43 -21.82
C ARG A 137 -4.24 -35.52 -22.21
N ALA A 138 -3.00 -36.04 -22.17
CA ALA A 138 -1.81 -35.32 -22.61
C ALA A 138 -1.96 -34.83 -24.06
N GLY A 139 -1.66 -33.55 -24.31
CA GLY A 139 -1.70 -32.93 -25.64
C GLY A 139 -2.82 -31.91 -25.88
N ASP A 140 -3.56 -31.51 -24.85
CA ASP A 140 -4.49 -30.37 -24.96
C ASP A 140 -3.70 -29.04 -24.94
N ASN A 141 -3.77 -28.26 -26.02
CA ASN A 141 -3.10 -26.95 -26.16
C ASN A 141 -3.81 -25.83 -25.37
N ARG A 142 -4.54 -26.16 -24.30
CA ARG A 142 -5.21 -25.15 -23.47
C ARG A 142 -4.18 -24.36 -22.67
N PRO A 143 -4.29 -23.02 -22.61
CA PRO A 143 -3.42 -22.20 -21.79
C PRO A 143 -3.61 -22.54 -20.30
N PRO A 144 -2.55 -22.47 -19.47
CA PRO A 144 -2.66 -22.70 -18.03
C PRO A 144 -3.38 -21.53 -17.37
N VAL A 145 -4.70 -21.66 -17.23
CA VAL A 145 -5.53 -20.66 -16.56
C VAL A 145 -5.23 -20.62 -15.06
N ARG A 146 -5.31 -19.43 -14.48
CA ARG A 146 -5.28 -19.23 -13.03
C ARG A 146 -6.47 -18.41 -12.61
N CYS A 147 -7.11 -18.81 -11.53
CA CYS A 147 -8.22 -18.13 -10.88
C CYS A 147 -7.79 -17.71 -9.47
N THR A 148 -8.12 -16.49 -9.08
CA THR A 148 -8.01 -16.03 -7.68
C THR A 148 -9.33 -15.43 -7.23
N LEU A 149 -9.61 -15.50 -5.93
CA LEU A 149 -10.77 -14.91 -5.29
C LEU A 149 -10.32 -13.79 -4.37
N VAL A 150 -10.92 -12.61 -4.53
CA VAL A 150 -10.78 -11.49 -3.61
C VAL A 150 -12.18 -11.03 -3.21
N ASN A 151 -12.47 -11.06 -1.91
CA ASN A 151 -13.69 -10.50 -1.37
C ASN A 151 -13.42 -9.02 -1.04
N TRP A 152 -14.19 -8.10 -1.62
CA TRP A 152 -13.93 -6.68 -1.39
C TRP A 152 -14.11 -6.29 0.08
N PHE A 153 -15.04 -6.93 0.78
CA PHE A 153 -15.33 -6.70 2.19
C PHE A 153 -14.24 -7.23 3.14
N ASP A 154 -13.35 -8.12 2.66
CA ASP A 154 -12.19 -8.63 3.42
C ASP A 154 -10.89 -7.88 3.07
N CYS A 155 -10.96 -6.79 2.29
CA CYS A 155 -9.80 -5.92 2.07
C CYS A 155 -9.42 -5.23 3.38
N ASP A 156 -8.11 -5.16 3.66
CA ASP A 156 -7.62 -4.64 4.95
C ASP A 156 -8.03 -3.18 5.15
N SER A 157 -8.02 -2.41 4.05
CA SER A 157 -8.46 -1.03 4.05
C SER A 157 -9.96 -0.88 4.33
N VAL A 158 -10.78 -1.79 3.81
CA VAL A 158 -12.24 -1.83 4.01
C VAL A 158 -12.56 -2.22 5.45
N VAL A 159 -11.95 -3.30 5.96
CA VAL A 159 -12.12 -3.76 7.34
C VAL A 159 -11.75 -2.66 8.33
N LYS A 160 -10.64 -1.95 8.08
CA LYS A 160 -10.20 -0.84 8.93
C LYS A 160 -11.23 0.31 8.94
N ILE A 161 -11.67 0.78 7.77
CA ILE A 161 -12.64 1.87 7.66
C ILE A 161 -13.96 1.49 8.31
N SER A 162 -14.45 0.27 8.05
CA SER A 162 -15.68 -0.24 8.67
C SER A 162 -15.58 -0.27 10.21
N ALA A 163 -14.46 -0.78 10.75
CA ALA A 163 -14.24 -0.83 12.19
C ALA A 163 -14.17 0.57 12.82
N GLU A 164 -13.48 1.51 12.18
CA GLU A 164 -13.36 2.89 12.66
C GLU A 164 -14.68 3.67 12.56
N THR A 165 -15.48 3.40 11.53
CA THR A 165 -16.70 4.17 11.22
C THR A 165 -17.93 3.62 11.94
N PHE A 166 -18.08 2.29 11.96
CA PHE A 166 -19.30 1.63 12.41
C PHE A 166 -19.09 0.77 13.65
N GLY A 167 -17.86 0.33 13.93
CA GLY A 167 -17.54 -0.55 15.06
C GLY A 167 -18.38 -1.82 15.04
N ASP A 168 -18.88 -2.23 16.20
CA ASP A 168 -19.69 -3.45 16.35
C ASP A 168 -21.02 -3.43 15.58
N ASP A 169 -21.47 -2.24 15.14
CA ASP A 169 -22.74 -2.08 14.42
C ASP A 169 -22.65 -2.39 12.92
N ASP A 170 -21.46 -2.67 12.39
CA ASP A 170 -21.32 -3.09 10.99
C ASP A 170 -21.95 -4.47 10.75
N GLY A 171 -21.73 -5.41 11.66
CA GLY A 171 -22.32 -6.75 11.62
C GLY A 171 -21.74 -7.65 10.52
N ALA A 172 -22.55 -8.60 10.04
CA ALA A 172 -22.12 -9.62 9.08
C ALA A 172 -23.01 -9.76 7.83
N HIS A 173 -24.20 -9.15 7.82
CA HIS A 173 -25.11 -9.11 6.66
C HIS A 173 -26.02 -7.89 6.73
N ALA A 174 -26.33 -7.27 5.59
CA ALA A 174 -26.94 -5.95 5.52
C ALA A 174 -26.10 -4.93 6.32
N THR A 175 -24.78 -5.00 6.15
CA THR A 175 -23.78 -4.24 6.90
C THR A 175 -23.88 -2.75 6.63
N CYS A 176 -23.34 -1.93 7.54
CA CYS A 176 -23.27 -0.50 7.32
C CYS A 176 -22.38 -0.18 6.13
N GLY A 177 -21.25 -0.90 5.98
CA GLY A 177 -20.29 -0.71 4.91
C GLY A 177 -20.88 -0.97 3.51
N GLU A 178 -21.51 -2.12 3.29
CA GLU A 178 -22.08 -2.46 1.98
C GLU A 178 -23.28 -1.59 1.59
N VAL A 179 -24.12 -1.22 2.56
CA VAL A 179 -25.23 -0.28 2.33
C VAL A 179 -24.68 1.12 2.03
N SER A 180 -23.59 1.54 2.68
CA SER A 180 -22.93 2.81 2.39
C SER A 180 -22.36 2.84 0.98
N LEU A 181 -21.65 1.79 0.56
CA LEU A 181 -21.05 1.70 -0.78
C LEU A 181 -22.12 1.71 -1.88
N THR A 182 -23.23 0.98 -1.71
CA THR A 182 -24.34 1.04 -2.66
C THR A 182 -25.06 2.39 -2.67
N TYR A 183 -25.18 3.06 -1.52
CA TYR A 183 -25.74 4.41 -1.47
C TYR A 183 -24.88 5.44 -2.18
N PHE A 184 -23.55 5.31 -2.07
CA PHE A 184 -22.60 6.12 -2.85
C PHE A 184 -22.82 5.94 -4.36
N GLY A 185 -22.90 4.70 -4.84
CA GLY A 185 -23.11 4.42 -6.27
C GLY A 185 -24.51 4.76 -6.80
N PHE A 186 -25.54 4.74 -5.93
CA PHE A 186 -26.95 4.87 -6.32
C PHE A 186 -27.73 5.83 -5.42
N GLN A 187 -27.27 7.08 -5.31
CA GLN A 187 -27.82 8.07 -4.38
C GLN A 187 -29.33 8.33 -4.52
N LYS A 188 -29.86 8.28 -5.76
CA LYS A 188 -31.31 8.46 -6.00
C LYS A 188 -32.12 7.34 -5.36
N ASP A 189 -31.67 6.09 -5.50
CA ASP A 189 -32.33 4.94 -4.90
C ASP A 189 -32.11 4.91 -3.38
N ALA A 190 -30.94 5.35 -2.91
CA ALA A 190 -30.64 5.50 -1.50
C ALA A 190 -31.65 6.43 -0.80
N ALA A 191 -31.92 7.60 -1.41
CA ALA A 191 -32.87 8.57 -0.87
C ALA A 191 -34.30 7.99 -0.70
N ARG A 192 -34.67 6.99 -1.51
CA ARG A 192 -35.98 6.31 -1.42
C ARG A 192 -36.07 5.34 -0.25
N VAL A 193 -34.97 4.72 0.16
CA VAL A 193 -34.97 3.60 1.13
C VAL A 193 -34.40 3.96 2.51
N LYS A 194 -33.64 5.05 2.64
CA LYS A 194 -32.88 5.46 3.85
C LYS A 194 -33.72 5.78 5.12
N GLY A 195 -35.01 5.46 5.16
CA GLY A 195 -35.91 5.79 6.28
C GLY A 195 -36.78 4.65 6.80
N ALA A 196 -36.55 3.40 6.38
CA ALA A 196 -37.36 2.29 6.89
C ALA A 196 -37.14 2.08 8.40
N GLU A 197 -38.24 1.91 9.14
CA GLU A 197 -38.17 1.59 10.58
C GLU A 197 -37.58 0.19 10.80
N MET A 198 -36.69 0.08 11.79
CA MET A 198 -36.00 -1.15 12.17
C MET A 198 -36.00 -1.30 13.68
N THR A 199 -36.45 -2.46 14.17
CA THR A 199 -36.44 -2.81 15.60
C THR A 199 -36.08 -4.29 15.74
N PRO A 200 -35.08 -4.66 16.56
CA PRO A 200 -34.17 -3.78 17.31
C PRO A 200 -33.26 -2.95 16.40
N GLY A 201 -32.59 -1.95 16.97
CA GLY A 201 -31.67 -1.07 16.24
C GLY A 201 -30.54 -1.86 15.57
N ARG A 202 -29.75 -2.57 16.38
CA ARG A 202 -28.80 -3.59 15.92
C ARG A 202 -29.47 -4.96 15.92
N ALA A 203 -29.37 -5.69 14.80
CA ALA A 203 -29.90 -7.04 14.69
C ALA A 203 -29.12 -8.06 15.54
N GLY A 204 -29.75 -9.20 15.84
CA GLY A 204 -29.06 -10.33 16.47
C GLY A 204 -28.08 -11.02 15.51
N ASP A 205 -27.17 -11.82 16.05
CA ASP A 205 -26.21 -12.64 15.31
C ASP A 205 -26.47 -14.14 15.50
N GLY A 206 -25.80 -14.97 14.70
CA GLY A 206 -25.92 -16.42 14.82
C GLY A 206 -25.48 -17.20 13.59
N PRO A 207 -25.55 -18.54 13.67
CA PRO A 207 -25.19 -19.42 12.56
C PRO A 207 -26.21 -19.39 11.41
N ILE A 208 -25.73 -19.75 10.21
CA ILE A 208 -26.51 -19.80 8.97
C ILE A 208 -26.76 -21.26 8.56
N PHE A 209 -28.01 -21.60 8.26
CA PHE A 209 -28.44 -22.93 7.82
C PHE A 209 -29.36 -22.84 6.59
N ASP A 210 -30.53 -23.48 6.59
CA ASP A 210 -31.53 -23.37 5.51
C ASP A 210 -32.31 -22.04 5.56
N CYS A 211 -33.08 -21.78 4.51
CA CYS A 211 -33.82 -20.52 4.36
C CYS A 211 -34.90 -20.28 5.42
N ASP A 212 -35.58 -21.33 5.85
CA ASP A 212 -36.65 -21.21 6.84
C ASP A 212 -36.05 -20.94 8.22
N ASP A 213 -34.91 -21.56 8.53
CA ASP A 213 -34.15 -21.28 9.74
C ASP A 213 -33.56 -19.88 9.74
N TYR A 214 -32.97 -19.45 8.63
CA TYR A 214 -32.46 -18.09 8.48
C TYR A 214 -33.57 -17.06 8.75
N ARG A 215 -34.74 -17.22 8.11
CA ARG A 215 -35.88 -16.30 8.30
C ARG A 215 -36.41 -16.29 9.73
N ARG A 216 -36.37 -17.44 10.44
CA ARG A 216 -36.75 -17.50 11.86
C ARG A 216 -35.73 -16.78 12.77
N ARG A 217 -34.44 -16.92 12.50
CA ARG A 217 -33.36 -16.31 13.31
C ARG A 217 -33.20 -14.81 13.06
N PHE A 218 -33.34 -14.41 11.81
CA PHE A 218 -33.14 -13.05 11.34
C PHE A 218 -34.44 -12.58 10.67
N PRO A 219 -35.49 -12.18 11.42
CA PRO A 219 -36.83 -11.94 10.85
C PRO A 219 -36.90 -10.83 9.80
N ASP A 220 -36.02 -9.82 9.90
CA ASP A 220 -35.86 -8.77 8.90
C ASP A 220 -34.65 -9.00 7.98
N GLY A 221 -33.89 -10.08 8.22
CA GLY A 221 -32.81 -10.57 7.38
C GLY A 221 -31.42 -10.00 7.66
N ARG A 222 -31.31 -9.02 8.56
CA ARG A 222 -30.02 -8.46 9.02
C ARG A 222 -29.30 -9.43 9.97
N ILE A 223 -27.97 -9.42 9.97
CA ILE A 223 -27.14 -10.18 10.93
C ILE A 223 -26.18 -9.22 11.62
N GLY A 224 -26.38 -9.00 12.92
CA GLY A 224 -25.48 -8.20 13.76
C GLY A 224 -25.36 -6.71 13.40
N SER A 225 -26.12 -6.23 12.41
CA SER A 225 -25.92 -4.93 11.75
C SER A 225 -26.98 -3.88 12.11
N ASP A 226 -26.58 -2.60 12.05
CA ASP A 226 -27.46 -1.44 12.13
C ASP A 226 -27.26 -0.48 10.93
N PRO A 227 -27.78 -0.84 9.73
CA PRO A 227 -27.54 -0.08 8.50
C PRO A 227 -28.16 1.33 8.49
N ARG A 228 -28.85 1.76 9.56
CA ARG A 228 -29.23 3.16 9.75
C ARG A 228 -28.02 4.10 9.82
N LYS A 229 -26.86 3.57 10.21
CA LYS A 229 -25.59 4.30 10.24
C LYS A 229 -24.95 4.48 8.88
N ALA A 230 -25.47 3.84 7.82
CA ALA A 230 -24.90 3.94 6.49
C ALA A 230 -25.03 5.36 5.90
N THR A 231 -23.94 5.84 5.30
CA THR A 231 -23.85 7.16 4.70
C THR A 231 -23.20 7.12 3.32
N ILE A 232 -23.45 8.15 2.51
CA ILE A 232 -22.81 8.26 1.19
C ILE A 232 -21.32 8.51 1.36
N GLU A 233 -20.96 9.32 2.36
CA GLU A 233 -19.60 9.71 2.69
C GLU A 233 -18.75 8.51 3.14
N ALA A 234 -19.33 7.60 3.93
CA ALA A 234 -18.65 6.36 4.29
C ALA A 234 -18.49 5.43 3.07
N GLY A 235 -19.48 5.41 2.17
CA GLY A 235 -19.41 4.65 0.92
C GLY A 235 -18.31 5.15 0.00
N GLU A 236 -18.13 6.46 -0.10
CA GLU A 236 -17.04 7.10 -0.86
C GLU A 236 -15.66 6.76 -0.27
N ALA A 237 -15.53 6.81 1.06
CA ALA A 237 -14.29 6.43 1.74
C ALA A 237 -13.91 4.96 1.48
N LEU A 238 -14.89 4.05 1.59
CA LEU A 238 -14.72 2.63 1.27
C LEU A 238 -14.35 2.42 -0.20
N TYR A 239 -15.03 3.12 -1.12
CA TYR A 239 -14.77 3.04 -2.56
C TYR A 239 -13.32 3.39 -2.90
N ASN A 240 -12.83 4.54 -2.43
CA ASN A 240 -11.49 5.00 -2.73
C ASN A 240 -10.42 4.04 -2.19
N ALA A 241 -10.58 3.60 -0.94
CA ALA A 241 -9.61 2.71 -0.31
C ALA A 241 -9.59 1.31 -0.93
N ALA A 242 -10.77 0.76 -1.23
CA ALA A 242 -10.90 -0.58 -1.79
C ALA A 242 -10.31 -0.67 -3.20
N ILE A 243 -10.55 0.34 -4.05
CA ILE A 243 -10.06 0.32 -5.45
C ILE A 243 -8.54 0.24 -5.53
N ASP A 244 -7.83 1.03 -4.72
CA ASP A 244 -6.35 1.04 -4.73
C ASP A 244 -5.79 -0.31 -4.28
N GLU A 245 -6.36 -0.89 -3.22
CA GLU A 245 -5.94 -2.21 -2.72
C GLU A 245 -6.28 -3.34 -3.71
N ILE A 246 -7.48 -3.33 -4.29
CA ILE A 246 -7.90 -4.31 -5.30
C ILE A 246 -7.00 -4.20 -6.54
N GLY A 247 -6.67 -2.99 -6.98
CA GLY A 247 -5.73 -2.75 -8.07
C GLY A 247 -4.36 -3.36 -7.80
N THR A 248 -3.82 -3.14 -6.59
CA THR A 248 -2.54 -3.73 -6.15
C THR A 248 -2.58 -5.25 -6.17
N ARG A 249 -3.66 -5.84 -5.63
CA ARG A 249 -3.87 -7.31 -5.62
C ARG A 249 -4.01 -7.87 -7.04
N TYR A 250 -4.68 -7.15 -7.94
CA TYR A 250 -4.84 -7.54 -9.35
C TYR A 250 -3.50 -7.54 -10.10
N ASP A 251 -2.70 -6.47 -9.96
CA ASP A 251 -1.39 -6.35 -10.60
C ASP A 251 -0.45 -7.49 -10.15
N ALA A 252 -0.43 -7.77 -8.84
CA ALA A 252 0.34 -8.88 -8.27
C ALA A 252 -0.09 -10.24 -8.85
N PHE A 253 -1.40 -10.47 -9.01
CA PHE A 253 -1.93 -11.71 -9.56
C PHE A 253 -1.63 -11.87 -11.06
N VAL A 254 -1.77 -10.81 -11.85
CA VAL A 254 -1.56 -10.85 -13.30
C VAL A 254 -0.09 -10.97 -13.64
N GLY A 255 0.79 -10.29 -12.90
CA GLY A 255 2.25 -10.37 -13.05
C GLY A 255 2.84 -11.76 -12.74
N ALA A 256 2.06 -12.66 -12.13
CA ALA A 256 2.56 -13.92 -11.58
C ALA A 256 2.91 -15.05 -12.60
N ALA A 257 2.98 -14.84 -13.93
CA ALA A 257 3.57 -15.86 -14.81
C ALA A 257 4.01 -15.43 -16.23
N LEU A 258 5.32 -15.32 -16.41
CA LEU A 258 6.14 -15.92 -17.47
C LEU A 258 7.40 -16.46 -16.76
N GLY A 259 7.51 -17.77 -16.53
CA GLY A 259 8.78 -18.43 -16.21
C GLY A 259 9.36 -18.42 -14.76
N THR A 260 8.72 -17.80 -13.76
CA THR A 260 9.30 -17.77 -12.39
C THR A 260 8.25 -18.17 -11.34
N PRO A 261 8.55 -19.12 -10.43
CA PRO A 261 7.60 -19.59 -9.43
C PRO A 261 7.21 -18.47 -8.45
N VAL A 262 5.93 -18.41 -8.11
CA VAL A 262 5.35 -17.51 -7.11
C VAL A 262 6.01 -17.77 -5.75
N ARG A 263 6.90 -16.86 -5.37
CA ARG A 263 7.51 -16.67 -4.05
C ARG A 263 7.39 -15.18 -3.67
N ILE A 264 6.18 -14.61 -3.71
CA ILE A 264 5.98 -13.14 -3.55
C ILE A 264 6.35 -12.63 -2.14
N MET A 265 6.43 -13.51 -1.12
CA MET A 265 7.00 -13.13 0.18
C MET A 265 8.52 -13.30 0.29
N GLN A 266 9.21 -13.85 -0.71
CA GLN A 266 10.68 -14.01 -0.69
C GLN A 266 11.43 -13.06 -1.64
N ASP A 267 10.76 -12.45 -2.63
CA ASP A 267 11.36 -11.42 -3.49
C ASP A 267 10.91 -9.99 -3.10
N ARG A 268 10.52 -9.79 -1.83
CA ARG A 268 10.34 -8.46 -1.25
C ARG A 268 11.61 -8.06 -0.50
N THR A 269 11.95 -6.78 -0.56
CA THR A 269 12.97 -6.17 0.28
C THR A 269 12.27 -5.19 1.22
N ARG A 270 12.35 -5.44 2.53
CA ARG A 270 11.83 -4.54 3.56
C ARG A 270 12.89 -3.57 4.01
N ILE A 271 12.59 -2.30 3.83
CA ILE A 271 13.38 -1.17 4.31
C ILE A 271 12.84 -0.75 5.67
N LEU A 272 13.72 -0.67 6.67
CA LEU A 272 13.47 0.07 7.91
C LEU A 272 14.04 1.48 7.75
N HIS A 273 13.17 2.48 7.66
CA HIS A 273 13.57 3.89 7.50
C HIS A 273 13.50 4.63 8.83
N LEU A 274 14.67 5.11 9.28
CA LEU A 274 14.85 6.00 10.42
C LEU A 274 15.28 7.38 9.92
N THR A 275 14.71 8.45 10.47
CA THR A 275 15.12 9.82 10.10
C THR A 275 15.35 10.70 11.32
N ASP A 276 16.28 11.66 11.20
CA ASP A 276 16.52 12.75 12.15
C ASP A 276 16.71 12.25 13.60
N LEU A 277 17.87 11.64 13.86
CA LEU A 277 18.22 11.03 15.15
C LEU A 277 18.77 12.05 16.16
N HIS A 278 19.45 13.10 15.69
CA HIS A 278 20.02 14.16 16.53
C HIS A 278 20.89 13.62 17.68
N LEU A 279 21.70 12.58 17.45
CA LEU A 279 22.48 11.93 18.51
C LEU A 279 23.54 12.88 19.10
N ARG A 280 23.69 12.81 20.42
CA ARG A 280 24.83 13.40 21.15
C ARG A 280 25.29 12.43 22.23
N HIS A 281 26.50 11.89 22.16
CA HIS A 281 27.07 11.06 23.24
C HIS A 281 28.41 11.62 23.75
N ALA A 282 29.40 11.77 22.88
CA ALA A 282 30.65 12.45 23.11
C ALA A 282 30.53 13.97 22.93
N LEU A 283 29.69 14.43 21.98
CA LEU A 283 29.40 15.87 21.83
C LEU A 283 28.88 16.44 23.14
N ALA A 284 29.33 17.63 23.54
CA ALA A 284 28.92 18.25 24.80
C ALA A 284 27.46 18.76 24.78
N GLY A 285 26.87 18.92 25.97
CA GLY A 285 25.52 19.49 26.15
C GLY A 285 24.37 18.57 25.70
N THR A 286 23.15 19.07 25.62
CA THR A 286 22.01 18.34 25.03
C THR A 286 21.50 19.12 23.83
N ALA A 287 20.66 18.49 23.01
CA ALA A 287 19.99 19.21 21.94
C ALA A 287 19.24 20.44 22.49
N LYS A 288 19.22 21.52 21.70
CA LYS A 288 18.51 22.78 22.06
C LYS A 288 17.01 22.54 22.29
N ARG A 289 16.48 21.49 21.66
CA ARG A 289 15.09 21.05 21.75
C ARG A 289 15.01 19.80 22.64
N PRO A 290 14.43 19.90 23.84
CA PRO A 290 14.41 18.80 24.81
C PRO A 290 13.65 17.55 24.31
N GLU A 291 12.72 17.72 23.36
CA GLU A 291 12.00 16.63 22.69
C GLU A 291 12.87 15.79 21.74
N ARG A 292 14.08 16.27 21.40
CA ARG A 292 15.11 15.51 20.70
C ARG A 292 15.89 14.78 21.78
N LEU A 293 15.52 13.54 22.08
CA LEU A 293 16.13 12.69 23.12
C LEU A 293 17.54 12.21 22.71
N SER A 294 18.37 13.15 22.25
CA SER A 294 19.70 13.04 21.67
C SER A 294 20.67 12.15 22.45
N ARG A 295 20.62 12.25 23.79
CA ARG A 295 21.45 11.48 24.72
C ARG A 295 20.99 10.04 24.89
N GLU A 296 19.71 9.78 24.64
CA GLU A 296 19.09 8.46 24.79
C GLU A 296 19.24 7.62 23.52
N MET A 297 19.55 8.24 22.37
CA MET A 297 19.63 7.57 21.07
C MET A 297 20.51 6.30 21.06
N PRO A 298 21.71 6.26 21.70
CA PRO A 298 22.47 5.01 21.79
C PRO A 298 21.68 3.87 22.45
N ALA A 299 20.95 4.16 23.52
CA ALA A 299 20.14 3.17 24.21
C ALA A 299 18.90 2.77 23.39
N VAL A 300 18.26 3.72 22.71
CA VAL A 300 17.11 3.46 21.83
C VAL A 300 17.51 2.55 20.66
N LEU A 301 18.62 2.83 19.99
CA LEU A 301 19.16 1.99 18.92
C LEU A 301 19.58 0.61 19.44
N GLY A 302 20.14 0.55 20.65
CA GLY A 302 20.40 -0.72 21.33
C GLY A 302 19.14 -1.56 21.54
N ARG A 303 18.00 -0.94 21.87
CA ARG A 303 16.70 -1.65 21.94
C ARG A 303 16.21 -2.10 20.57
N LEU A 304 16.43 -1.28 19.53
CA LEU A 304 16.05 -1.62 18.16
C LEU A 304 16.77 -2.88 17.66
N ALA A 305 18.04 -3.07 18.02
CA ALA A 305 18.79 -4.29 17.72
C ALA A 305 18.06 -5.56 18.22
N GLY A 306 17.44 -5.50 19.40
CA GLY A 306 16.66 -6.62 19.94
C GLY A 306 15.33 -6.89 19.21
N ARG A 307 14.90 -5.99 18.32
CA ARG A 307 13.64 -6.06 17.58
C ARG A 307 13.83 -6.26 16.07
N ILE A 308 15.05 -6.11 15.56
CA ILE A 308 15.32 -6.05 14.12
C ILE A 308 14.85 -7.30 13.35
N ASP A 309 14.99 -8.49 13.96
CA ASP A 309 14.53 -9.75 13.38
C ASP A 309 12.99 -9.83 13.35
N ALA A 310 12.31 -9.37 14.40
CA ALA A 310 10.85 -9.34 14.46
C ALA A 310 10.24 -8.36 13.45
N LEU A 311 10.94 -7.27 13.15
CA LEU A 311 10.55 -6.33 12.10
C LEU A 311 10.74 -6.92 10.69
N ALA A 312 11.52 -8.00 10.57
CA ALA A 312 11.87 -8.65 9.31
C ALA A 312 12.43 -7.65 8.28
N ALA A 313 13.24 -6.69 8.74
CA ALA A 313 13.88 -5.69 7.89
C ALA A 313 15.09 -6.32 7.18
N ASP A 314 15.22 -6.11 5.88
CA ASP A 314 16.31 -6.61 5.06
C ASP A 314 17.43 -5.57 4.92
N VAL A 315 17.08 -4.28 5.00
CA VAL A 315 18.00 -3.15 4.92
C VAL A 315 17.52 -2.01 5.82
N VAL A 316 18.45 -1.29 6.43
CA VAL A 316 18.16 -0.10 7.25
C VAL A 316 18.56 1.15 6.47
N VAL A 317 17.63 2.09 6.30
CA VAL A 317 17.91 3.40 5.71
C VAL A 317 17.87 4.44 6.81
N ILE A 318 18.91 5.25 6.88
CA ILE A 318 19.02 6.37 7.81
C ILE A 318 19.16 7.65 7.00
N SER A 319 18.27 8.60 7.22
CA SER A 319 18.32 9.91 6.56
C SER A 319 18.31 11.06 7.55
N GLY A 320 18.82 12.19 7.10
CA GLY A 320 18.72 13.47 7.78
C GLY A 320 19.66 13.63 8.95
N ASP A 321 19.31 14.49 9.91
CA ASP A 321 20.24 14.95 10.94
C ASP A 321 20.64 13.79 11.89
N LEU A 322 21.79 13.18 11.66
CA LEU A 322 22.29 12.00 12.37
C LEU A 322 22.82 12.41 13.74
N LEU A 323 23.72 13.39 13.75
CA LEU A 323 24.20 14.07 14.93
C LEU A 323 23.54 15.45 15.04
N ASP A 324 23.56 16.00 16.25
CA ASP A 324 23.18 17.39 16.48
C ASP A 324 24.45 18.20 16.78
N ILE A 325 25.30 18.38 15.77
CA ILE A 325 26.54 19.17 15.91
C ILE A 325 26.15 20.63 16.20
N PRO A 326 26.87 21.34 17.10
CA PRO A 326 26.55 22.73 17.42
C PRO A 326 26.55 23.62 16.17
N ASP A 327 25.51 24.45 16.02
CA ASP A 327 25.36 25.42 14.93
C ASP A 327 26.61 26.31 14.81
N GLU A 328 27.27 26.65 15.93
CA GLU A 328 28.47 27.48 15.95
C GLU A 328 29.68 26.81 15.27
N TYR A 329 29.70 25.48 15.25
CA TYR A 329 30.69 24.71 14.50
C TYR A 329 30.35 24.70 13.02
N ILE A 330 29.08 24.42 12.68
CA ILE A 330 28.55 24.28 11.32
C ILE A 330 28.63 25.61 10.57
N ASP A 331 28.12 26.69 11.17
CA ASP A 331 28.12 28.03 10.59
C ASP A 331 29.51 28.70 10.64
N GLY A 332 30.49 28.06 11.31
CA GLY A 332 31.85 28.60 11.45
C GLY A 332 31.94 29.85 12.34
N THR A 333 30.92 30.15 13.14
CA THR A 333 30.85 31.38 13.95
C THR A 333 31.75 31.32 15.19
N ASN A 334 32.02 30.12 15.73
CA ASN A 334 33.03 29.93 16.76
C ASN A 334 34.37 29.51 16.11
N THR A 335 35.38 30.38 16.23
CA THR A 335 36.71 30.24 15.63
C THR A 335 37.79 29.78 16.62
N ASP A 336 37.42 29.46 17.87
CA ASP A 336 38.36 28.93 18.87
C ASP A 336 38.93 27.58 18.41
N PRO A 337 40.25 27.48 18.16
CA PRO A 337 40.86 26.29 17.58
C PRO A 337 40.79 25.07 18.50
N ASP A 338 40.86 25.25 19.82
CA ASP A 338 40.83 24.15 20.78
C ASP A 338 39.42 23.59 20.87
N TRP A 339 38.42 24.46 21.00
CA TRP A 339 37.01 24.07 21.00
C TRP A 339 36.59 23.38 19.69
N ARG A 340 37.04 23.90 18.54
CA ARG A 340 36.76 23.27 17.24
C ARG A 340 37.41 21.90 17.11
N ALA A 341 38.66 21.74 17.56
CA ALA A 341 39.34 20.46 17.54
C ALA A 341 38.64 19.43 18.45
N GLU A 342 38.25 19.84 19.66
CA GLU A 342 37.48 19.00 20.59
C GLU A 342 36.11 18.62 20.03
N THR A 343 35.39 19.57 19.43
CA THR A 343 34.08 19.32 18.80
C THR A 343 34.20 18.37 17.63
N ALA A 344 35.21 18.55 16.76
CA ALA A 344 35.47 17.65 15.65
C ALA A 344 35.78 16.22 16.14
N ALA A 345 36.63 16.08 17.16
CA ALA A 345 36.97 14.80 17.75
C ALA A 345 35.75 14.11 18.38
N ALA A 346 34.89 14.86 19.07
CA ALA A 346 33.66 14.37 19.65
C ALA A 346 32.63 13.95 18.58
N SER A 347 32.46 14.72 17.51
CA SER A 347 31.60 14.35 16.39
C SER A 347 32.06 13.05 15.73
N VAL A 348 33.37 12.90 15.47
CA VAL A 348 33.91 11.65 14.91
C VAL A 348 33.71 10.47 15.87
N ALA A 349 33.84 10.68 17.18
CA ALA A 349 33.55 9.64 18.18
C ALA A 349 32.06 9.24 18.16
N ASP A 350 31.15 10.20 18.02
CA ASP A 350 29.71 9.94 17.93
C ASP A 350 29.31 9.25 16.63
N TYR A 351 29.89 9.64 15.49
CA TYR A 351 29.67 8.90 14.24
C TYR A 351 30.19 7.47 14.30
N ARG A 352 31.35 7.23 14.93
CA ARG A 352 31.88 5.87 15.12
C ARG A 352 30.97 5.04 16.01
N LEU A 353 30.53 5.59 17.14
CA LEU A 353 29.53 4.94 17.99
C LEU A 353 28.25 4.62 17.20
N PHE A 354 27.76 5.57 16.41
CA PHE A 354 26.57 5.38 15.62
C PHE A 354 26.75 4.28 14.56
N ARG A 355 27.88 4.28 13.85
CA ARG A 355 28.25 3.22 12.91
C ARG A 355 28.29 1.86 13.60
N ASP A 356 28.95 1.75 14.74
CA ASP A 356 29.05 0.50 15.52
C ASP A 356 27.64 0.00 15.90
N LEU A 357 26.74 0.90 16.31
CA LEU A 357 25.35 0.55 16.61
C LEU A 357 24.59 0.03 15.38
N LEU A 358 24.78 0.64 14.20
CA LEU A 358 24.17 0.19 12.95
C LEU A 358 24.73 -1.17 12.49
N GLU A 359 26.03 -1.37 12.58
CA GLU A 359 26.68 -2.66 12.26
C GLU A 359 26.16 -3.78 13.19
N ASN A 360 25.93 -3.46 14.47
CA ASN A 360 25.35 -4.38 15.44
C ASN A 360 23.88 -4.76 15.17
N LEU A 361 23.17 -4.05 14.29
CA LEU A 361 21.83 -4.47 13.84
C LEU A 361 21.89 -5.74 12.97
N GLY A 362 23.06 -6.11 12.43
CA GLY A 362 23.20 -7.31 11.60
C GLY A 362 22.46 -7.23 10.26
N ARG A 363 22.18 -6.01 9.79
CA ARG A 363 21.56 -5.71 8.49
C ARG A 363 22.42 -4.73 7.71
N PRO A 364 22.47 -4.84 6.37
CA PRO A 364 23.09 -3.79 5.58
C PRO A 364 22.35 -2.47 5.79
N PHE A 365 23.08 -1.36 5.73
CA PHE A 365 22.50 -0.04 5.91
C PHE A 365 23.00 0.98 4.88
N VAL A 366 22.18 2.00 4.69
CA VAL A 366 22.42 3.19 3.86
C VAL A 366 22.22 4.42 4.74
N ALA A 367 23.22 5.30 4.82
CA ALA A 367 23.16 6.50 5.63
C ALA A 367 23.37 7.76 4.79
N VAL A 368 22.45 8.73 4.92
CA VAL A 368 22.53 10.05 4.28
C VAL A 368 22.50 11.14 5.35
N PRO A 369 23.57 11.92 5.52
CA PRO A 369 23.65 12.96 6.54
C PRO A 369 22.72 14.15 6.22
N GLY A 370 22.35 14.86 7.27
CA GLY A 370 21.54 16.08 7.21
C GLY A 370 22.36 17.36 7.28
N ASN A 371 21.71 18.46 7.66
CA ASN A 371 22.32 19.78 7.73
C ASN A 371 22.92 20.10 9.10
N HIS A 372 22.67 19.24 10.09
CA HIS A 372 23.38 19.23 11.37
C HIS A 372 24.60 18.31 11.38
N ASP A 373 24.92 17.70 10.25
CA ASP A 373 26.05 16.82 10.05
C ASP A 373 27.12 17.53 9.21
N VAL A 374 28.39 17.32 9.54
CA VAL A 374 29.54 17.88 8.79
C VAL A 374 30.12 16.81 7.85
N PRO A 375 30.13 17.01 6.52
CA PRO A 375 30.52 15.99 5.54
C PRO A 375 31.89 15.35 5.80
N ASP A 376 32.95 16.15 5.99
CA ASP A 376 34.31 15.64 6.21
C ASP A 376 34.42 14.76 7.47
N LEU A 377 33.67 15.12 8.53
CA LEU A 377 33.65 14.37 9.77
C LEU A 377 32.81 13.10 9.64
N PHE A 378 31.71 13.16 8.90
CA PHE A 378 30.88 12.00 8.57
C PHE A 378 31.68 10.99 7.75
N ASP A 379 32.36 11.44 6.69
CA ASP A 379 33.14 10.58 5.79
C ASP A 379 34.33 9.91 6.51
N THR A 380 34.85 10.52 7.59
CA THR A 380 35.86 9.88 8.46
C THR A 380 35.35 8.58 9.09
N ALA A 381 34.04 8.47 9.33
CA ALA A 381 33.41 7.28 9.90
C ALA A 381 32.61 6.47 8.88
N PHE A 382 32.14 7.05 7.77
CA PHE A 382 31.22 6.44 6.80
C PHE A 382 31.75 6.47 5.36
N ALA A 383 33.07 6.40 5.16
CA ALA A 383 33.72 6.46 3.84
C ALA A 383 33.21 5.42 2.81
N ASP A 384 32.62 4.31 3.26
CA ASP A 384 32.02 3.26 2.43
C ASP A 384 30.57 3.56 1.99
N GLN A 385 29.96 4.63 2.50
CA GLN A 385 28.61 5.06 2.13
C GLN A 385 28.66 5.92 0.85
N THR A 386 28.79 5.25 -0.29
CA THR A 386 28.83 5.89 -1.61
C THR A 386 27.46 6.41 -2.06
N PRO A 387 27.39 7.46 -2.90
CA PRO A 387 26.13 8.02 -3.40
C PRO A 387 25.25 7.05 -4.21
N LEU A 388 25.83 6.00 -4.79
CA LEU A 388 25.10 4.94 -5.48
C LEU A 388 25.53 3.60 -4.89
N ARG A 389 24.56 2.76 -4.50
CA ARG A 389 24.84 1.45 -3.93
C ARG A 389 23.69 0.47 -4.18
N ASP A 390 24.03 -0.74 -4.60
CA ASP A 390 23.07 -1.83 -4.74
C ASP A 390 23.09 -2.70 -3.47
N VAL A 391 21.96 -2.78 -2.77
CA VAL A 391 21.80 -3.51 -1.49
C VAL A 391 20.46 -4.22 -1.48
N ALA A 392 20.46 -5.50 -1.10
CA ALA A 392 19.24 -6.30 -0.97
C ALA A 392 18.33 -6.22 -2.22
N GLY A 393 18.92 -6.25 -3.43
CA GLY A 393 18.17 -6.21 -4.69
C GLY A 393 17.63 -4.83 -5.09
N LEU A 394 17.91 -3.78 -4.32
CA LEU A 394 17.51 -2.41 -4.60
C LEU A 394 18.74 -1.53 -4.88
N ARG A 395 18.57 -0.55 -5.77
CA ARG A 395 19.57 0.49 -6.02
C ARG A 395 19.25 1.73 -5.21
N PHE A 396 20.08 2.04 -4.23
CA PHE A 396 19.98 3.27 -3.46
C PHE A 396 20.75 4.38 -4.15
N VAL A 397 20.06 5.50 -4.42
CA VAL A 397 20.65 6.72 -4.97
C VAL A 397 20.51 7.80 -3.92
N CYS A 398 21.63 8.20 -3.34
CA CYS A 398 21.70 9.03 -2.16
C CYS A 398 22.18 10.44 -2.53
N PHE A 399 21.43 11.45 -2.08
CA PHE A 399 21.72 12.84 -2.38
C PHE A 399 22.10 13.60 -1.11
N ARG A 400 23.31 14.16 -1.11
CA ARG A 400 23.80 15.11 -0.12
C ARG A 400 23.67 16.49 -0.75
N ASP A 401 22.53 17.13 -0.52
CA ASP A 401 22.18 18.41 -1.11
C ASP A 401 22.52 19.55 -0.13
N ASP A 402 22.94 20.70 -0.65
CA ASP A 402 23.32 21.87 0.16
C ASP A 402 22.13 22.81 0.35
N LEU A 403 22.28 23.82 1.19
CA LEU A 403 21.32 24.91 1.33
C LEU A 403 21.83 26.18 0.66
N ASN A 404 20.97 26.87 -0.08
CA ASN A 404 21.27 28.22 -0.54
C ASN A 404 21.05 29.28 0.56
N GLY A 405 21.27 30.56 0.23
CA GLY A 405 21.11 31.68 1.16
C GLY A 405 19.70 31.83 1.76
N ASP A 406 18.67 31.33 1.09
CA ASP A 406 17.28 31.32 1.56
C ASP A 406 16.94 30.04 2.36
N ARG A 407 17.93 29.19 2.59
CA ARG A 407 17.81 27.85 3.19
C ARG A 407 16.98 26.86 2.36
N ALA A 408 16.81 27.12 1.06
CA ALA A 408 16.24 26.15 0.15
C ALA A 408 17.31 25.12 -0.27
N PRO A 409 16.97 23.82 -0.32
CA PRO A 409 17.85 22.77 -0.81
C PRO A 409 18.26 23.01 -2.25
N VAL A 410 19.54 22.76 -2.54
CA VAL A 410 20.12 22.85 -3.88
C VAL A 410 20.91 21.58 -4.14
N ARG A 411 20.52 20.87 -5.20
CA ARG A 411 21.27 19.74 -5.71
C ARG A 411 22.48 20.21 -6.50
N GLY A 412 23.68 19.96 -5.97
CA GLY A 412 24.95 20.29 -6.62
C GLY A 412 25.14 19.61 -7.97
N ALA A 413 26.10 20.07 -8.77
CA ALA A 413 26.32 19.59 -10.13
C ALA A 413 26.58 18.07 -10.20
N GLU A 414 27.37 17.53 -9.26
CA GLU A 414 27.66 16.09 -9.19
C GLU A 414 26.41 15.27 -8.83
N SER A 415 25.68 15.66 -7.79
CA SER A 415 24.42 15.03 -7.39
C SER A 415 23.35 15.11 -8.50
N ARG A 416 23.33 16.19 -9.28
CA ARG A 416 22.41 16.34 -10.42
C ARG A 416 22.80 15.43 -11.58
N ALA A 417 24.08 15.31 -11.89
CA ALA A 417 24.58 14.37 -12.89
C ALA A 417 24.30 12.91 -12.48
N LEU A 418 24.47 12.59 -11.19
CA LEU A 418 24.09 11.29 -10.62
C LEU A 418 22.59 11.04 -10.77
N PHE A 419 21.75 12.01 -10.43
CA PHE A 419 20.29 11.90 -10.58
C PHE A 419 19.89 11.59 -12.02
N GLU A 420 20.38 12.38 -12.99
CA GLU A 420 20.06 12.17 -14.40
C GLU A 420 20.59 10.83 -14.93
N THR A 421 21.80 10.43 -14.52
CA THR A 421 22.39 9.14 -14.88
C THR A 421 21.58 7.97 -14.30
N ALA A 422 21.17 8.07 -13.04
CA ALA A 422 20.37 7.05 -12.39
C ALA A 422 19.01 6.88 -13.07
N LEU A 423 18.34 7.97 -13.45
CA LEU A 423 17.06 7.87 -14.15
C LEU A 423 17.18 7.30 -15.57
N ALA A 424 18.36 7.38 -16.19
CA ALA A 424 18.61 6.80 -17.51
C ALA A 424 18.59 5.27 -17.52
N ASP A 425 18.65 4.61 -16.35
CA ASP A 425 18.50 3.15 -16.22
C ASP A 425 17.15 2.65 -16.77
N GLY A 426 16.08 3.46 -16.66
CA GLY A 426 14.74 3.10 -17.08
C GLY A 426 14.19 1.83 -16.40
N VAL A 427 13.14 1.26 -16.97
CA VAL A 427 12.42 0.10 -16.39
C VAL A 427 13.24 -1.20 -16.36
N ASP A 428 14.31 -1.29 -17.14
CA ASP A 428 15.16 -2.48 -17.25
C ASP A 428 16.29 -2.51 -16.20
N GLY A 429 16.51 -1.40 -15.48
CA GLY A 429 17.47 -1.30 -14.39
C GLY A 429 16.94 -1.84 -13.05
N PRO A 430 17.82 -1.98 -12.03
CA PRO A 430 17.39 -2.38 -10.70
C PRO A 430 16.40 -1.35 -10.11
N PRO A 431 15.37 -1.78 -9.36
CA PRO A 431 14.42 -0.88 -8.71
C PRO A 431 15.16 0.11 -7.79
N GLN A 432 14.89 1.40 -7.97
CA GLN A 432 15.62 2.45 -7.28
C GLN A 432 14.87 3.01 -6.07
N ILE A 433 15.62 3.31 -5.03
CA ILE A 433 15.19 4.07 -3.86
C ILE A 433 16.05 5.32 -3.78
N HIS A 434 15.43 6.49 -3.89
CA HIS A 434 16.14 7.75 -3.76
C HIS A 434 16.11 8.18 -2.30
N VAL A 435 17.25 8.50 -1.72
CA VAL A 435 17.37 8.85 -0.29
C VAL A 435 18.00 10.23 -0.16
N GLN A 436 17.39 11.09 0.65
CA GLN A 436 17.84 12.47 0.83
C GLN A 436 17.41 13.03 2.18
N HIS A 437 17.98 14.17 2.59
CA HIS A 437 17.53 14.86 3.81
C HIS A 437 16.24 15.63 3.57
N TYR A 438 16.21 16.47 2.54
CA TYR A 438 15.12 17.43 2.34
C TYR A 438 13.95 16.84 1.57
N MET A 439 12.75 17.41 1.74
CA MET A 439 11.53 16.91 1.10
C MET A 439 11.40 17.40 -0.35
N ILE A 440 10.95 16.50 -1.24
CA ILE A 440 10.49 16.84 -2.60
C ILE A 440 8.95 16.92 -2.69
N ASP A 441 8.22 16.32 -1.74
CA ASP A 441 6.75 16.21 -1.78
C ASP A 441 6.15 16.01 -0.36
N PRO A 442 4.87 16.36 -0.07
CA PRO A 442 3.88 17.06 -0.90
C PRO A 442 4.12 18.56 -1.12
N PRO A 443 3.54 19.16 -2.18
CA PRO A 443 3.66 20.59 -2.49
C PRO A 443 3.01 21.50 -1.45
N THR A 444 2.18 20.96 -0.55
CA THR A 444 1.63 21.68 0.60
C THR A 444 2.73 22.24 1.50
N PHE A 445 3.95 21.69 1.43
CA PHE A 445 5.13 22.20 2.11
C PHE A 445 6.02 23.10 1.23
N ALA A 446 5.58 23.53 0.05
CA ALA A 446 6.34 24.47 -0.80
C ALA A 446 6.59 25.84 -0.11
N GLN A 447 5.82 26.17 0.93
CA GLN A 447 6.05 27.34 1.79
C GLN A 447 7.07 27.08 2.91
N TRP A 448 7.49 25.82 3.12
CA TRP A 448 8.52 25.45 4.06
C TRP A 448 9.88 25.83 3.47
N ARG A 449 10.68 26.58 4.22
CA ARG A 449 11.97 27.11 3.73
C ARG A 449 12.95 26.03 3.25
N TYR A 450 12.78 24.78 3.69
CA TYR A 450 13.64 23.64 3.34
C TYR A 450 13.01 22.73 2.28
N HIS A 451 12.40 23.33 1.27
CA HIS A 451 11.79 22.66 0.12
C HIS A 451 12.52 23.06 -1.17
N TYR A 452 12.76 22.11 -2.08
CA TYR A 452 13.44 22.42 -3.35
C TYR A 452 12.63 23.45 -4.14
N THR A 453 13.30 24.49 -4.65
CA THR A 453 12.64 25.48 -5.52
C THR A 453 12.22 24.88 -6.86
N ASP A 454 12.89 23.81 -7.28
CA ASP A 454 12.65 23.02 -8.48
C ASP A 454 12.12 21.61 -8.15
N ALA A 455 11.42 21.41 -7.02
CA ALA A 455 10.88 20.11 -6.60
C ALA A 455 10.03 19.42 -7.69
N ASP A 456 9.18 20.19 -8.38
CA ASP A 456 8.33 19.69 -9.47
C ASP A 456 9.19 19.10 -10.61
N TRP A 457 10.33 19.72 -10.92
CA TRP A 457 11.24 19.23 -11.97
C TRP A 457 11.83 17.86 -11.63
N TYR A 458 12.16 17.62 -10.35
CA TYR A 458 12.61 16.31 -9.89
C TYR A 458 11.47 15.30 -9.87
N ARG A 459 10.31 15.67 -9.32
CA ARG A 459 9.13 14.79 -9.21
C ARG A 459 8.70 14.30 -10.58
N ASP A 460 8.53 15.19 -11.55
CA ASP A 460 8.10 14.84 -12.91
C ASP A 460 9.06 13.85 -13.58
N ARG A 461 10.37 13.99 -13.36
CA ARG A 461 11.39 13.08 -13.90
C ARG A 461 11.43 11.74 -13.19
N ILE A 462 11.32 11.75 -11.87
CA ILE A 462 11.24 10.53 -11.05
C ILE A 462 10.05 9.70 -11.50
N ASN A 463 8.88 10.33 -11.60
CA ASN A 463 7.63 9.70 -12.01
C ASN A 463 7.66 9.19 -13.45
N ALA A 464 8.29 9.94 -14.36
CA ALA A 464 8.45 9.52 -15.75
C ALA A 464 9.50 8.40 -15.95
N SER A 465 10.37 8.15 -14.98
CA SER A 465 11.51 7.23 -15.15
C SER A 465 11.11 5.75 -15.20
N GLY A 466 10.05 5.37 -14.48
CA GLY A 466 9.64 3.97 -14.30
C GLY A 466 10.64 3.10 -13.51
N CYS A 467 11.78 3.64 -13.06
CA CYS A 467 12.82 2.90 -12.32
C CYS A 467 12.79 3.16 -10.81
N VAL A 468 12.33 4.34 -10.40
CA VAL A 468 12.20 4.71 -8.98
C VAL A 468 10.94 4.09 -8.38
N ARG A 469 11.04 3.59 -7.15
CA ARG A 469 9.91 3.00 -6.39
C ARG A 469 9.51 3.88 -5.22
N ALA A 470 10.50 4.45 -4.53
CA ALA A 470 10.26 5.35 -3.43
C ALA A 470 11.35 6.42 -3.30
N VAL A 471 10.95 7.57 -2.75
CA VAL A 471 11.82 8.65 -2.30
C VAL A 471 11.69 8.75 -0.78
N LEU A 472 12.79 8.48 -0.06
CA LEU A 472 12.86 8.50 1.39
C LEU A 472 13.55 9.79 1.84
N SER A 473 12.80 10.66 2.52
CA SER A 473 13.27 11.97 2.99
C SER A 473 13.11 12.14 4.50
N GLY A 474 13.80 13.15 5.05
CA GLY A 474 13.74 13.54 6.46
C GLY A 474 13.38 15.01 6.67
N HIS A 475 14.05 15.64 7.63
CA HIS A 475 14.05 17.07 7.95
C HIS A 475 12.75 17.61 8.57
N TYR A 476 11.57 17.16 8.10
CA TYR A 476 10.29 17.57 8.65
C TYR A 476 9.89 16.67 9.81
N HIS A 477 10.31 17.03 11.02
CA HIS A 477 10.13 16.24 12.24
C HIS A 477 8.70 15.71 12.51
N PRO A 478 7.60 16.46 12.25
CA PRO A 478 6.24 15.91 12.42
C PRO A 478 5.93 14.73 11.48
N GLY A 479 6.70 14.57 10.40
CA GLY A 479 6.42 13.63 9.32
C GLY A 479 5.27 14.09 8.44
N SER A 480 5.08 13.40 7.32
CA SER A 480 3.94 13.58 6.43
C SER A 480 3.25 12.25 6.15
N HIS A 481 1.99 12.34 5.75
CA HIS A 481 1.31 11.20 5.15
C HIS A 481 2.03 10.81 3.85
N LEU A 482 2.05 9.51 3.59
CA LEU A 482 2.62 8.97 2.36
C LEU A 482 1.88 9.54 1.14
N VAL A 483 2.65 10.11 0.21
CA VAL A 483 2.10 10.54 -1.07
C VAL A 483 2.53 9.55 -2.14
N SER A 484 1.56 9.10 -2.94
CA SER A 484 1.82 8.19 -4.05
C SER A 484 1.46 8.91 -5.35
N ASP A 485 2.40 8.98 -6.28
CA ASP A 485 2.20 9.60 -7.58
C ASP A 485 2.77 8.70 -8.67
N THR A 486 1.96 8.33 -9.66
CA THR A 486 2.34 7.43 -10.77
C THR A 486 3.02 6.10 -10.34
N GLY A 487 2.74 5.61 -9.13
CA GLY A 487 3.36 4.38 -8.58
C GLY A 487 4.70 4.58 -7.88
N VAL A 488 5.18 5.83 -7.76
CA VAL A 488 6.30 6.22 -6.89
C VAL A 488 5.77 6.72 -5.56
N HIS A 489 6.41 6.30 -4.47
CA HIS A 489 6.03 6.67 -3.11
C HIS A 489 6.99 7.68 -2.50
N TYR A 490 6.48 8.84 -2.10
CA TYR A 490 7.23 9.90 -1.42
C TYR A 490 6.99 9.82 0.08
N SER A 491 8.05 9.51 0.83
CA SER A 491 7.96 9.15 2.25
C SER A 491 8.79 10.09 3.11
N VAL A 492 8.13 10.69 4.11
CA VAL A 492 8.75 11.45 5.19
C VAL A 492 8.19 10.96 6.53
N PRO A 493 8.84 10.00 7.21
CA PRO A 493 8.38 9.58 8.53
C PRO A 493 8.66 10.67 9.58
N PRO A 494 7.96 10.67 10.73
CA PRO A 494 8.32 11.57 11.82
C PRO A 494 9.72 11.26 12.37
N ALA A 495 10.35 12.27 13.00
CA ALA A 495 11.73 12.15 13.49
C ALA A 495 11.88 11.10 14.59
N PHE A 496 12.84 10.19 14.43
CA PHE A 496 13.11 9.09 15.34
C PHE A 496 13.61 9.58 16.71
N CYS A 497 14.21 10.78 16.77
CA CYS A 497 14.69 11.37 18.03
C CYS A 497 13.59 11.67 19.05
N SER A 498 12.33 11.73 18.63
CA SER A 498 11.20 12.11 19.47
C SER A 498 10.38 10.90 19.89
N ALA A 499 10.05 10.82 21.18
CA ALA A 499 9.18 9.75 21.70
C ALA A 499 7.82 9.76 20.97
N PRO A 500 7.25 8.59 20.59
CA PRO A 500 7.65 7.23 20.97
C PRO A 500 8.70 6.57 20.05
N HIS A 501 9.58 7.35 19.42
CA HIS A 501 10.61 6.93 18.46
C HIS A 501 9.99 6.25 17.22
N PRO A 502 9.25 7.02 16.41
CA PRO A 502 8.57 6.50 15.24
C PRO A 502 9.55 6.11 14.13
N PHE A 503 9.24 5.03 13.44
CA PHE A 503 9.96 4.58 12.25
C PHE A 503 8.99 4.02 11.22
N ARG A 504 9.44 3.91 9.97
CA ARG A 504 8.62 3.42 8.86
C ARG A 504 9.22 2.17 8.23
N LEU A 505 8.37 1.17 8.02
CA LEU A 505 8.68 0.00 7.22
C LEU A 505 8.16 0.20 5.80
N VAL A 506 8.98 -0.10 4.81
CA VAL A 506 8.61 -0.03 3.38
C VAL A 506 8.94 -1.38 2.75
N ASP A 507 7.92 -2.13 2.33
CA ASP A 507 8.07 -3.37 1.58
C ASP A 507 8.16 -3.05 0.08
N VAL A 508 9.30 -3.32 -0.54
CA VAL A 508 9.54 -3.07 -1.97
C VAL A 508 9.61 -4.40 -2.70
N GLY A 509 8.77 -4.58 -3.72
CA GLY A 509 8.81 -5.70 -4.64
C GLY A 509 9.42 -5.32 -5.99
N PRO A 510 9.56 -6.27 -6.91
CA PRO A 510 10.16 -6.03 -8.23
C PRO A 510 9.42 -4.96 -9.05
N LEU A 511 8.09 -4.89 -8.88
CA LEU A 511 7.20 -4.05 -9.69
C LEU A 511 6.77 -2.74 -8.99
N GLY A 512 7.04 -2.56 -7.70
CA GLY A 512 6.41 -1.49 -6.93
C GLY A 512 6.65 -1.60 -5.42
N VAL A 513 6.21 -0.60 -4.67
CA VAL A 513 6.06 -0.73 -3.22
C VAL A 513 4.82 -1.59 -2.93
N LEU A 514 4.98 -2.61 -2.10
CA LEU A 514 3.95 -3.58 -1.74
C LEU A 514 3.18 -3.19 -0.47
N GLY A 515 3.81 -2.41 0.40
CA GLY A 515 3.21 -1.98 1.66
C GLY A 515 4.09 -1.01 2.43
N ILE A 516 3.45 -0.13 3.20
CA ILE A 516 4.13 0.82 4.09
C ILE A 516 3.44 0.79 5.45
N ALA A 517 4.23 0.77 6.51
CA ALA A 517 3.72 0.70 7.88
C ALA A 517 4.53 1.60 8.81
N ASP A 518 3.83 2.53 9.46
CA ASP A 518 4.38 3.30 10.57
C ASP A 518 4.29 2.50 11.87
N ARG A 519 5.37 2.55 12.65
CA ARG A 519 5.57 1.82 13.90
C ARG A 519 6.33 2.72 14.88
N SER A 520 6.39 2.32 16.14
CA SER A 520 7.19 3.04 17.13
C SER A 520 7.91 2.10 18.10
N MET A 521 8.94 2.59 18.76
CA MET A 521 9.70 1.77 19.69
C MET A 521 8.91 1.40 20.96
N ASP A 522 7.94 2.23 21.35
CA ASP A 522 7.26 2.11 22.65
C ASP A 522 5.85 1.50 22.59
N ASN A 523 5.24 1.35 21.40
CA ASN A 523 3.84 0.87 21.25
C ASN A 523 3.69 -0.54 20.65
N ASP A 524 4.79 -1.24 20.35
CA ASP A 524 4.79 -2.52 19.60
C ASP A 524 5.57 -3.63 20.31
#